data_AF-A0A6I3GJ39-F1
#
_entry.id   AF-A0A6I3GJ39-F1
#
_cell.length_a   1.000
_cell.length_b   1.000
_cell.length_c   1.000
_cell.angle_alpha   90.00
_cell.angle_beta   90.00
_cell.angle_gamma   90.00
#
_symmetry.space_group_name_H-M   'P 1'
#
loop_
_entity.id
_entity.type
_entity.pdbx_description
1 polymer ?
#
loop_
_entity_poly.entity_id
_entity_poly.type
_entity_poly.pdbx_seq_one_letter_code
_entity_poly.pdbx_strand_id
1 'polypeptide(L)'
;GPAHTAGDTLVFVPDARTVYTGDILFIGGTPIVWAGPLDNWIAACDLICSSDVEHIVPGHGPLTDKAGVTAIRDYLAYVQDEATERFNGGMDAWDAARDIALNGFAEWGEFGRLAVNVDTVYRTLSGAHKSPDVVEQFRRMYAMEQKAQ
;
A
#
# COMPACT_ATOMS: atom_id res chain seq x y z
N GLY A 1 -10.90 10.84 -0.83
CA GLY A 1 -10.63 9.85 -1.88
C GLY A 1 -10.46 10.55 -3.21
N PRO A 2 -9.85 9.89 -4.20
CA PRO A 2 -9.51 8.46 -4.19
C PRO A 2 -8.24 8.12 -3.38
N ALA A 3 -8.13 6.88 -2.88
CA ALA A 3 -6.92 6.23 -2.33
C ALA A 3 -7.09 4.68 -2.31
N HIS A 4 -7.47 4.07 -1.18
CA HIS A 4 -7.78 2.64 -1.08
C HIS A 4 -8.98 2.25 -1.97
N THR A 5 -9.97 3.14 -2.04
CA THR A 5 -11.17 3.05 -2.89
C THR A 5 -11.41 4.36 -3.64
N ALA A 6 -12.46 4.42 -4.46
CA ALA A 6 -12.88 5.68 -5.08
C ALA A 6 -13.50 6.67 -4.05
N GLY A 7 -13.95 6.18 -2.90
CA GLY A 7 -14.80 6.92 -1.94
C GLY A 7 -14.17 7.16 -0.57
N ASP A 8 -12.86 6.99 -0.41
CA ASP A 8 -12.24 7.08 0.93
C ASP A 8 -12.49 8.45 1.58
N THR A 9 -12.77 8.42 2.87
CA THR A 9 -13.10 9.62 3.66
C THR A 9 -12.28 9.61 4.94
N LEU A 10 -11.60 10.73 5.22
CA LEU A 10 -10.95 10.98 6.49
C LEU A 10 -11.89 11.81 7.37
N VAL A 11 -12.07 11.43 8.63
CA VAL A 11 -12.92 12.17 9.58
C VAL A 11 -12.04 12.73 10.68
N PHE A 12 -11.92 14.06 10.74
CA PHE A 12 -11.16 14.78 11.76
C PHE A 12 -12.08 15.33 12.85
N VAL A 13 -11.70 15.10 14.11
CA VAL A 13 -12.38 15.60 15.32
C VAL A 13 -11.45 16.63 15.99
N PRO A 14 -11.67 17.95 15.77
CA PRO A 14 -10.71 18.98 16.17
C PRO A 14 -10.45 19.02 17.68
N ASP A 15 -11.50 18.98 18.50
CA ASP A 15 -11.39 19.09 19.96
C ASP A 15 -10.56 17.96 20.58
N ALA A 16 -10.51 16.80 19.91
CA ALA A 16 -9.74 15.64 20.32
C ALA A 16 -8.39 15.52 19.58
N ARG A 17 -8.12 16.37 18.58
CA ARG A 17 -6.97 16.25 17.65
C ARG A 17 -6.87 14.83 17.05
N THR A 18 -8.02 14.21 16.77
CA THR A 18 -8.10 12.81 16.33
C THR A 18 -8.56 12.69 14.90
N VAL A 19 -7.93 11.86 14.09
CA VAL A 19 -8.41 11.50 12.74
C VAL A 19 -8.70 10.00 12.64
N TYR A 20 -9.85 9.68 12.06
CA TYR A 20 -10.22 8.32 11.65
C TYR A 20 -9.92 8.19 10.16
N THR A 21 -9.12 7.18 9.80
CA THR A 21 -8.56 7.10 8.45
C THR A 21 -9.24 6.05 7.57
N GLY A 22 -10.04 5.15 8.16
CA GLY A 22 -10.44 3.92 7.48
C GLY A 22 -9.23 3.16 6.96
N ASP A 23 -9.41 2.41 5.87
CA ASP A 23 -8.39 1.54 5.26
C ASP A 23 -7.30 2.32 4.49
N ILE A 24 -6.99 3.55 4.90
CA ILE A 24 -5.76 4.25 4.51
C ILE A 24 -4.57 3.75 5.35
N LEU A 25 -4.79 3.15 6.53
CA LEU A 25 -3.70 2.72 7.40
C LEU A 25 -3.87 1.25 7.82
N PHE A 26 -2.81 0.48 7.55
CA PHE A 26 -2.64 -0.92 7.94
C PHE A 26 -1.45 -1.03 8.89
N ILE A 27 -1.66 -0.78 10.19
CA ILE A 27 -0.55 -0.71 11.13
C ILE A 27 -0.08 -2.12 11.52
N GLY A 28 1.18 -2.42 11.19
CA GLY A 28 1.82 -3.71 11.46
C GLY A 28 1.76 -4.73 10.31
N GLY A 29 1.18 -4.36 9.17
CA GLY A 29 1.09 -5.22 8.00
C GLY A 29 1.14 -4.44 6.70
N THR A 30 1.47 -5.10 5.60
CA THR A 30 1.51 -4.42 4.30
C THR A 30 0.09 -4.06 3.83
N PRO A 31 -0.15 -2.83 3.32
CA PRO A 31 -1.43 -2.47 2.72
C PRO A 31 -1.63 -3.20 1.38
N ILE A 32 -2.90 -3.35 0.98
CA ILE A 32 -3.28 -3.89 -0.33
C ILE A 32 -3.97 -2.82 -1.18
N VAL A 33 -3.35 -2.49 -2.33
CA VAL A 33 -3.79 -1.41 -3.21
C VAL A 33 -4.54 -1.98 -4.39
N TRP A 34 -5.87 -2.12 -4.27
CA TRP A 34 -6.70 -2.64 -5.36
C TRP A 34 -7.02 -1.59 -6.43
N ALA A 35 -7.41 -0.38 -5.99
CA ALA A 35 -7.84 0.68 -6.90
C ALA A 35 -6.63 1.31 -7.62
N GLY A 36 -5.68 1.83 -6.84
CA GLY A 36 -4.56 2.61 -7.34
C GLY A 36 -4.98 3.94 -7.98
N PRO A 37 -4.02 4.69 -8.54
CA PRO A 37 -2.56 4.53 -8.36
C PRO A 37 -2.12 4.66 -6.90
N LEU A 38 -0.92 4.17 -6.58
CA LEU A 38 -0.34 4.29 -5.23
C LEU A 38 -0.17 5.75 -4.80
N ASP A 39 0.09 6.66 -5.75
CA ASP A 39 0.22 8.10 -5.52
C ASP A 39 -0.95 8.72 -4.75
N ASN A 40 -2.17 8.26 -5.02
CA ASN A 40 -3.36 8.75 -4.34
C ASN A 40 -3.31 8.44 -2.84
N TRP A 41 -2.79 7.27 -2.50
CA TRP A 41 -2.67 6.82 -1.12
C TRP A 41 -1.49 7.51 -0.43
N ILE A 42 -0.36 7.67 -1.10
CA ILE A 42 0.77 8.48 -0.62
C ILE A 42 0.31 9.91 -0.28
N ALA A 43 -0.44 10.55 -1.18
CA ALA A 43 -1.00 11.88 -0.94
C ALA A 43 -1.99 11.93 0.25
N ALA A 44 -2.75 10.87 0.48
CA ALA A 44 -3.61 10.76 1.67
C ALA A 44 -2.79 10.67 2.96
N CYS A 45 -1.68 9.93 2.96
CA CYS A 45 -0.75 9.89 4.08
C CYS A 45 -0.11 11.27 4.34
N ASP A 46 0.31 11.98 3.29
CA ASP A 46 0.89 13.32 3.41
C ASP A 46 -0.11 14.33 3.98
N LEU A 47 -1.38 14.26 3.55
CA LEU A 47 -2.46 15.08 4.09
C LEU A 47 -2.63 14.87 5.61
N ILE A 48 -2.65 13.61 6.07
CA ILE A 48 -2.73 13.28 7.50
C ILE A 48 -1.50 13.83 8.24
N CYS A 49 -0.29 13.63 7.72
CA CYS A 49 0.95 14.11 8.35
C CYS A 49 1.03 15.64 8.43
N SER A 50 0.46 16.36 7.47
CA SER A 50 0.40 17.83 7.47
C SER A 50 -0.68 18.42 8.40
N SER A 51 -1.64 17.61 8.85
CA SER A 51 -2.76 18.05 9.69
C SER A 51 -2.37 18.19 11.18
N ASP A 52 -3.12 19.00 11.93
CA ASP A 52 -2.95 19.15 13.38
C ASP A 52 -3.64 17.99 14.15
N VAL A 53 -3.11 16.79 13.94
CA VAL A 53 -3.58 15.54 14.58
C VAL A 53 -2.53 15.01 15.54
N GLU A 54 -2.99 14.46 16.65
CA GLU A 54 -2.21 13.79 17.68
C GLU A 54 -2.54 12.29 17.74
N HIS A 55 -3.82 11.94 17.57
CA HIS A 55 -4.28 10.56 17.58
C HIS A 55 -4.78 10.14 16.20
N ILE A 56 -4.30 9.00 15.71
CA ILE A 56 -4.68 8.47 14.41
C ILE A 56 -5.27 7.08 14.61
N VAL A 57 -6.55 6.94 14.26
CA VAL A 57 -7.29 5.68 14.33
C VAL A 57 -7.27 5.02 12.96
N PRO A 58 -6.49 3.93 12.77
CA PRO A 58 -6.41 3.25 11.48
C PRO A 58 -7.64 2.37 11.24
N GLY A 59 -7.81 1.91 10.00
CA GLY A 59 -8.76 0.85 9.66
C GLY A 59 -8.29 -0.52 10.18
N HIS A 60 -6.98 -0.76 10.15
CA HIS A 60 -6.35 -1.99 10.62
C HIS A 60 -5.16 -1.73 11.55
N GLY A 61 -5.04 -2.56 12.57
CA GLY A 61 -3.93 -2.52 13.54
C GLY A 61 -4.21 -1.62 14.76
N PRO A 62 -3.20 -1.42 15.63
CA PRO A 62 -3.34 -0.61 16.84
C PRO A 62 -3.44 0.88 16.53
N LEU A 63 -3.92 1.66 17.51
CA LEU A 63 -3.85 3.13 17.48
C LEU A 63 -2.42 3.59 17.17
N THR A 64 -2.28 4.64 16.37
CA THR A 64 -0.98 5.11 15.91
C THR A 64 -0.88 6.64 15.93
N ASP A 65 0.26 7.13 15.46
CA ASP A 65 0.61 8.53 15.30
C ASP A 65 1.18 8.78 13.88
N LYS A 66 1.79 9.95 13.67
CA LYS A 66 2.38 10.32 12.38
C LYS A 66 3.54 9.41 11.95
N ALA A 67 4.20 8.69 12.86
CA ALA A 67 5.24 7.73 12.51
C ALA A 67 4.65 6.51 11.80
N GLY A 68 3.50 5.99 12.28
CA GLY A 68 2.80 4.91 11.59
C GLY A 68 2.31 5.30 10.19
N VAL A 69 1.79 6.53 10.05
CA VAL A 69 1.39 7.08 8.75
C VAL A 69 2.58 7.19 7.80
N THR A 70 3.70 7.71 8.30
CA THR A 70 4.95 7.86 7.54
C THR A 70 5.47 6.50 7.08
N ALA A 71 5.41 5.47 7.93
CA ALA A 71 5.87 4.14 7.56
C ALA A 71 5.02 3.53 6.42
N ILE A 72 3.70 3.77 6.41
CA ILE A 72 2.81 3.35 5.31
C ILE A 72 3.14 4.11 4.02
N ARG A 73 3.32 5.44 4.12
CA ARG A 73 3.74 6.27 2.98
C ARG A 73 5.04 5.75 2.35
N ASP A 74 6.05 5.49 3.19
CA ASP A 74 7.38 5.05 2.77
C ASP A 74 7.34 3.65 2.15
N TYR A 75 6.51 2.75 2.68
CA TYR A 75 6.28 1.45 2.05
C TYR A 75 5.67 1.59 0.66
N LEU A 76 4.65 2.44 0.49
CA LEU A 76 4.00 2.64 -0.80
C LEU A 76 4.96 3.27 -1.83
N ALA A 77 5.75 4.27 -1.42
CA ALA A 77 6.77 4.88 -2.26
C ALA A 77 7.85 3.85 -2.65
N TYR A 78 8.30 3.03 -1.69
CA TYR A 78 9.25 1.95 -1.95
C TYR A 78 8.75 0.96 -3.00
N VAL A 79 7.51 0.47 -2.85
CA VAL A 79 6.92 -0.46 -3.82
C VAL A 79 6.76 0.19 -5.19
N GLN A 80 6.39 1.47 -5.23
CA GLN A 80 6.29 2.22 -6.49
C GLN A 80 7.63 2.27 -7.21
N ASP A 81 8.69 2.70 -6.52
CA ASP A 81 10.04 2.82 -7.10
C ASP A 81 10.57 1.48 -7.59
N GLU A 82 10.52 0.44 -6.75
CA GLU A 82 11.03 -0.90 -7.07
C GLU A 82 10.27 -1.57 -8.23
N ALA A 83 8.94 -1.40 -8.28
CA ALA A 83 8.12 -1.93 -9.36
C ALA A 83 8.34 -1.15 -10.67
N THR A 84 8.49 0.18 -10.60
CA THR A 84 8.79 1.00 -11.78
C THR A 84 10.16 0.66 -12.38
N GLU A 85 11.18 0.42 -11.55
CA GLU A 85 12.50 0.00 -12.04
C GLU A 85 12.41 -1.31 -12.84
N ARG A 86 11.73 -2.33 -12.30
CA ARG A 86 11.57 -3.64 -12.95
C ARG A 86 10.72 -3.57 -14.20
N PHE A 87 9.67 -2.75 -14.19
CA PHE A 87 8.86 -2.47 -15.37
C PHE A 87 9.72 -1.89 -16.50
N ASN A 88 10.55 -0.89 -16.19
CA ASN A 88 11.46 -0.27 -17.16
C ASN A 88 12.54 -1.25 -17.65
N GLY A 89 12.91 -2.23 -16.83
CA GLY A 89 13.78 -3.35 -17.21
C GLY A 89 13.10 -4.43 -18.06
N GLY A 90 11.78 -4.32 -18.31
CA GLY A 90 11.02 -5.28 -19.11
C GLY A 90 10.62 -6.56 -18.38
N MET A 91 10.75 -6.60 -17.05
CA MET A 91 10.32 -7.72 -16.21
C MET A 91 8.79 -7.72 -16.07
N ASP A 92 8.13 -8.87 -16.10
CA ASP A 92 6.69 -8.93 -15.87
C ASP A 92 6.32 -8.70 -14.39
N ALA A 93 5.09 -8.27 -14.11
CA ALA A 93 4.65 -7.88 -12.78
C ALA A 93 4.76 -9.00 -11.74
N TRP A 94 4.55 -10.26 -12.15
CA TRP A 94 4.60 -11.37 -11.23
C TRP A 94 6.04 -11.72 -10.86
N ASP A 95 6.93 -11.70 -11.84
CA ASP A 95 8.36 -11.89 -11.62
C ASP A 95 8.93 -10.74 -10.79
N ALA A 96 8.50 -9.51 -11.05
CA ALA A 96 8.88 -8.34 -10.26
C ALA A 96 8.47 -8.47 -8.79
N ALA A 97 7.22 -8.86 -8.50
CA ALA A 97 6.78 -9.06 -7.12
C ALA A 97 7.60 -10.13 -6.36
N ARG A 98 8.16 -11.12 -7.06
CA ARG A 98 9.01 -12.16 -6.45
C ARG A 98 10.48 -11.77 -6.33
N ASP A 99 10.91 -10.78 -7.11
CA ASP A 99 12.28 -10.27 -7.15
C ASP A 99 12.53 -9.17 -6.10
N ILE A 100 11.52 -8.35 -5.81
CA ILE A 100 11.61 -7.27 -4.81
C ILE A 100 11.91 -7.85 -3.42
N ALA A 101 13.04 -7.43 -2.83
CA ALA A 101 13.35 -7.66 -1.43
C ALA A 101 12.59 -6.63 -0.57
N LEU A 102 12.07 -6.98 0.61
CA LEU A 102 11.34 -6.01 1.43
C LEU A 102 12.24 -5.04 2.23
N ASN A 103 13.54 -5.35 2.36
CA ASN A 103 14.49 -4.54 3.13
C ASN A 103 13.93 -4.19 4.53
N GLY A 104 13.77 -2.90 4.83
CA GLY A 104 13.25 -2.40 6.12
C GLY A 104 11.81 -2.80 6.45
N PHE A 105 11.07 -3.41 5.51
CA PHE A 105 9.70 -3.88 5.70
C PHE A 105 9.61 -5.41 5.88
N ALA A 106 10.73 -6.13 5.98
CA ALA A 106 10.76 -7.59 6.05
C ALA A 106 9.96 -8.17 7.24
N GLU A 107 9.87 -7.43 8.34
CA GLU A 107 9.14 -7.85 9.55
C GLU A 107 7.62 -7.56 9.47
N TRP A 108 7.14 -6.96 8.38
CA TRP A 108 5.72 -6.64 8.24
C TRP A 108 4.91 -7.86 7.81
N GLY A 109 3.72 -7.99 8.38
CA GLY A 109 2.78 -9.05 8.03
C GLY A 109 2.22 -8.92 6.61
N GLU A 110 1.64 -10.03 6.15
CA GLU A 110 0.85 -10.13 4.92
C GLU A 110 1.61 -9.74 3.64
N PHE A 111 2.90 -10.06 3.58
CA PHE A 111 3.81 -9.77 2.47
C PHE A 111 3.23 -10.12 1.09
N GLY A 112 2.39 -11.15 0.99
CA GLY A 112 1.80 -11.57 -0.27
C GLY A 112 0.98 -10.47 -0.96
N ARG A 113 0.50 -9.46 -0.22
CA ARG A 113 -0.17 -8.27 -0.78
C ARG A 113 0.74 -7.49 -1.74
N LEU A 114 2.06 -7.64 -1.66
CA LEU A 114 3.00 -7.03 -2.61
C LEU A 114 2.68 -7.43 -4.06
N ALA A 115 2.21 -8.66 -4.32
CA ALA A 115 1.79 -9.09 -5.67
C ALA A 115 0.77 -8.13 -6.30
N VAL A 116 -0.22 -7.71 -5.51
CA VAL A 116 -1.30 -6.82 -5.95
C VAL A 116 -0.81 -5.38 -6.09
N ASN A 117 0.07 -4.95 -5.18
CA ASN A 117 0.62 -3.59 -5.21
C ASN A 117 1.51 -3.38 -6.45
N VAL A 118 2.38 -4.35 -6.76
CA VAL A 118 3.24 -4.33 -7.96
C VAL A 118 2.39 -4.37 -9.22
N ASP A 119 1.39 -5.26 -9.30
CA ASP A 119 0.47 -5.30 -10.45
C ASP A 119 -0.27 -3.97 -10.65
N THR A 120 -0.64 -3.31 -9.56
CA THR A 120 -1.28 -1.99 -9.61
C THR A 120 -0.34 -0.91 -10.15
N VAL A 121 0.94 -0.91 -9.78
CA VAL A 121 1.94 -0.02 -10.38
C VAL A 121 2.04 -0.28 -11.90
N TYR A 122 2.13 -1.55 -12.31
CA TYR A 122 2.21 -1.93 -13.72
C TYR A 122 0.98 -1.48 -14.52
N ARG A 123 -0.23 -1.62 -13.93
CA ARG A 123 -1.48 -1.12 -14.52
C ARG A 123 -1.48 0.40 -14.67
N THR A 124 -0.86 1.14 -13.75
CA THR A 124 -0.71 2.60 -13.84
C THR A 124 0.29 3.01 -14.91
N LEU A 125 1.41 2.29 -15.06
CA LEU A 125 2.48 2.63 -16.02
C LEU A 125 2.11 2.31 -17.47
N SER A 126 1.25 1.30 -17.70
CA SER A 126 0.89 0.88 -19.07
C SER A 126 -0.56 0.45 -19.19
N GLY A 127 -1.31 1.16 -20.04
CA GLY A 127 -2.67 0.75 -20.42
C GLY A 127 -2.73 -0.54 -21.23
N ALA A 128 -1.59 -1.08 -21.67
CA ALA A 128 -1.50 -2.40 -22.32
C ALA A 128 -1.32 -3.54 -21.30
N HIS A 129 -0.94 -3.23 -20.05
CA HIS A 129 -0.82 -4.23 -19.00
C HIS A 129 -2.20 -4.84 -18.70
N LYS A 130 -2.24 -6.16 -18.56
CA LYS A 130 -3.46 -6.90 -18.20
C LYS A 130 -3.27 -7.51 -16.83
N SER A 131 -3.93 -6.91 -15.84
CA SER A 131 -4.01 -7.47 -14.50
C SER A 131 -4.66 -8.87 -14.56
N PRO A 132 -4.14 -9.85 -13.78
CA PRO A 132 -4.83 -11.09 -13.52
C PRO A 132 -6.21 -10.85 -12.89
N ASP A 133 -7.09 -11.84 -12.99
CA ASP A 133 -8.34 -11.82 -12.23
C ASP A 133 -8.08 -11.91 -10.71
N VAL A 134 -9.11 -11.60 -9.93
CA VAL A 134 -9.03 -11.56 -8.47
C VAL A 134 -8.65 -12.92 -7.86
N VAL A 135 -9.07 -14.03 -8.45
CA VAL A 135 -8.76 -15.37 -7.94
C VAL A 135 -7.28 -15.65 -8.13
N GLU A 136 -6.73 -15.29 -9.29
CA GLU A 136 -5.30 -15.42 -9.56
C GLU A 136 -4.46 -14.48 -8.69
N GLN A 137 -4.92 -13.26 -8.44
CA GLN A 137 -4.27 -12.36 -7.49
C GLN A 137 -4.17 -12.99 -6.09
N PHE A 138 -5.25 -13.59 -5.58
CA PHE A 138 -5.20 -14.30 -4.31
C PHE A 138 -4.26 -15.52 -4.32
N ARG A 139 -4.17 -16.28 -5.42
CA ARG A 139 -3.19 -17.37 -5.56
C ARG A 139 -1.76 -16.86 -5.47
N ARG A 140 -1.47 -15.73 -6.13
CA ARG A 140 -0.14 -15.09 -6.11
C ARG A 140 0.23 -14.59 -4.73
N MET A 141 -0.72 -13.94 -4.03
CA MET A 141 -0.53 -13.53 -2.64
C MET A 141 -0.16 -14.75 -1.77
N TYR A 142 -0.95 -15.82 -1.85
CA TYR A 142 -0.67 -17.05 -1.11
C TYR A 142 0.71 -17.65 -1.44
N ALA A 143 1.09 -17.69 -2.72
CA ALA A 143 2.39 -18.20 -3.15
C ALA A 143 3.57 -17.39 -2.59
N MET A 144 3.42 -16.07 -2.43
CA MET A 144 4.43 -15.22 -1.80
C MET A 144 4.56 -15.47 -0.29
N GLU A 145 3.44 -15.66 0.41
CA GLU A 145 3.44 -15.97 1.85
C GLU A 145 4.19 -17.28 2.17
N GLN A 146 4.04 -18.30 1.31
CA GLN A 146 4.71 -19.58 1.49
C GLN A 146 6.23 -19.51 1.33
N LYS A 147 6.75 -18.48 0.65
CA LYS A 147 8.19 -18.28 0.44
C LYS A 147 8.83 -17.42 1.55
N ALA A 148 8.02 -16.68 2.31
CA ALA A 148 8.46 -15.85 3.42
C ALA A 148 8.59 -16.64 4.74
N GLN A 149 8.09 -17.89 4.78
CA GLN A 149 8.25 -18.86 5.88
C GLN A 149 9.47 -19.76 5.65
#